data_AF-A0A964LDF2-F1
#
_entry.id   AF-A0A964LDF2-F1
#
_cell.length_a   1.000
_cell.length_b   1.000
_cell.length_c   1.000
_cell.angle_alpha   90.00
_cell.angle_beta   90.00
_cell.angle_gamma   90.00
#
_symmetry.space_group_name_H-M   'P 1'
#
loop_
_entity.id
_entity.type
_entity.pdbx_description
1 polymer ?
#
loop_
_entity_poly.entity_id
_entity_poly.type
_entity_poly.pdbx_seq_one_letter_code
_entity_poly.pdbx_strand_id
1 'polypeptide(L)'
;MNPQERHLIWFLRLTGVMFLCAAPAVVMPSAWMRAIAAWLGLDLPDLPLVEYLTRSVSALYTVLGAAYWFMSCDVRRYLPLLRFTVPCTVVFDVTVIALDLWIPMPLAWTAGEGASILAWTAALWWLVRRVDAS
;
A
#
# COMPACT_ATOMS: atom_id res chain seq x y z
N MET A 1 16.29 -8.94 -21.06
CA MET A 1 15.74 -8.25 -19.88
C MET A 1 16.89 -8.02 -18.92
N ASN A 2 17.18 -6.76 -18.60
CA ASN A 2 18.27 -6.40 -17.69
C ASN A 2 17.93 -6.93 -16.27
N PRO A 3 18.89 -7.47 -15.49
CA PRO A 3 18.65 -7.87 -14.10
C PRO A 3 17.92 -6.83 -13.24
N GLN A 4 18.17 -5.54 -13.49
CA GLN A 4 17.53 -4.45 -12.75
C GLN A 4 16.04 -4.30 -13.07
N GLU A 5 15.67 -4.43 -14.35
CA GLU A 5 14.27 -4.45 -14.78
C GLU A 5 13.54 -5.64 -14.15
N ARG A 6 14.21 -6.80 -14.09
CA ARG A 6 13.65 -8.00 -13.46
C ARG A 6 13.31 -7.75 -11.99
N HIS A 7 14.19 -7.09 -11.24
CA HIS A 7 13.92 -6.75 -9.83
C HIS A 7 12.74 -5.79 -9.70
N LEU A 8 12.66 -4.76 -10.56
CA LEU A 8 11.52 -3.84 -10.57
C LEU A 8 10.20 -4.54 -10.93
N ILE A 9 10.20 -5.44 -11.92
CA ILE A 9 9.02 -6.23 -12.29
C ILE A 9 8.52 -7.06 -11.10
N TRP A 10 9.42 -7.80 -10.43
CA TRP A 10 9.04 -8.62 -9.29
C TRP A 10 8.56 -7.78 -8.11
N PHE A 11 9.19 -6.63 -7.87
CA PHE A 11 8.72 -5.68 -6.86
C PHE A 11 7.29 -5.21 -7.17
N LEU A 12 7.01 -4.76 -8.40
CA LEU A 12 5.67 -4.31 -8.78
C LEU A 12 4.62 -5.42 -8.72
N ARG A 13 4.99 -6.66 -9.07
CA ARG A 13 4.09 -7.83 -8.93
C ARG A 13 3.80 -8.13 -7.48
N LEU A 14 4.81 -8.10 -6.62
CA LEU A 14 4.64 -8.28 -5.19
C LEU A 14 3.71 -7.20 -4.61
N THR A 15 3.94 -5.92 -4.96
CA THR A 15 3.04 -4.80 -4.60
C THR A 15 1.62 -5.06 -5.09
N GLY A 16 1.48 -5.45 -6.35
CA GLY A 16 0.20 -5.73 -6.98
C GLY A 16 -0.57 -6.83 -6.25
N VAL A 17 0.07 -7.96 -5.98
CA VAL A 17 -0.53 -9.08 -5.25
C VAL A 17 -0.91 -8.69 -3.83
N MET A 18 -0.02 -7.98 -3.11
CA MET A 18 -0.27 -7.51 -1.76
C MET A 18 -1.53 -6.63 -1.69
N PHE A 19 -1.68 -5.71 -2.64
CA PHE A 19 -2.86 -4.85 -2.73
C PHE A 19 -4.11 -5.59 -3.23
N LEU A 20 -3.98 -6.55 -4.13
CA LEU A 20 -5.09 -7.40 -4.58
C LEU A 20 -5.66 -8.27 -3.46
N CYS A 21 -4.89 -8.57 -2.41
CA CYS A 21 -5.41 -9.19 -1.19
C CYS A 21 -6.49 -8.36 -0.47
N ALA A 22 -6.67 -7.08 -0.83
CA ALA A 22 -7.79 -6.27 -0.35
C ALA A 22 -9.12 -6.58 -1.05
N ALA A 23 -9.13 -7.29 -2.18
CA ALA A 23 -10.36 -7.57 -2.93
C ALA A 23 -11.39 -8.38 -2.11
N PRO A 24 -11.02 -9.44 -1.38
CA PRO A 24 -11.94 -10.13 -0.49
C PRO A 24 -12.48 -9.23 0.63
N ALA A 25 -11.69 -8.25 1.09
CA ALA A 25 -12.07 -7.34 2.17
C ALA A 25 -13.22 -6.39 1.80
N VAL A 26 -13.52 -6.22 0.50
CA VAL A 26 -14.67 -5.44 0.03
C VAL A 26 -16.00 -6.07 0.47
N VAL A 27 -16.07 -7.40 0.49
CA VAL A 27 -17.30 -8.15 0.78
C VAL A 27 -17.23 -8.94 2.09
N MET A 28 -16.09 -8.87 2.80
CA MET A 28 -15.93 -9.63 4.04
C MET A 28 -16.91 -9.19 5.13
N PRO A 29 -17.31 -10.09 6.05
CA PRO A 29 -18.16 -9.74 7.18
C PRO A 29 -17.49 -8.73 8.12
N SER A 30 -18.25 -7.74 8.60
CA SER A 30 -17.77 -6.75 9.59
C SER A 30 -17.33 -7.38 10.92
N ALA A 31 -17.76 -8.62 11.20
CA ALA A 31 -17.32 -9.39 12.36
C ALA A 31 -15.79 -9.62 12.38
N TRP A 32 -15.15 -9.81 11.23
CA TRP A 32 -13.70 -10.04 11.17
C TRP A 32 -12.92 -8.78 11.54
N MET A 33 -13.38 -7.62 11.04
CA MET A 33 -12.80 -6.33 11.36
C MET A 33 -12.95 -6.00 12.84
N ARG A 34 -14.14 -6.26 13.42
CA ARG A 34 -14.38 -6.11 14.87
C ARG A 34 -13.48 -7.02 15.70
N ALA A 35 -13.25 -8.27 15.27
CA ALA A 35 -12.35 -9.19 15.96
C ALA A 35 -10.89 -8.68 15.96
N ILE A 36 -10.40 -8.14 14.84
CA ILE A 36 -9.07 -7.55 14.73
C ILE A 36 -8.97 -6.29 15.60
N ALA A 37 -9.97 -5.40 15.55
CA ALA A 37 -10.01 -4.21 16.39
C ALA A 37 -9.96 -4.57 17.89
N ALA A 38 -10.78 -5.53 18.32
CA ALA A 38 -10.78 -6.01 19.70
C ALA A 38 -9.43 -6.61 20.12
N TRP A 39 -8.77 -7.37 19.23
CA TRP A 39 -7.42 -7.90 19.48
C TRP A 39 -6.37 -6.80 19.66
N LEU A 40 -6.52 -5.67 18.95
CA LEU A 40 -5.68 -4.48 19.10
C LEU A 40 -6.09 -3.58 20.28
N GLY A 41 -7.14 -3.93 21.03
CA GLY A 41 -7.67 -3.11 22.11
C GLY A 41 -8.41 -1.85 21.63
N LEU A 42 -8.86 -1.84 20.37
CA LEU A 42 -9.59 -0.74 19.75
C LEU A 42 -11.09 -1.02 19.73
N ASP A 43 -11.89 0.02 19.97
CA ASP A 43 -13.33 -0.03 19.77
C ASP A 43 -13.67 0.38 18.33
N LEU A 44 -14.42 -0.47 17.62
CA LEU A 44 -14.82 -0.20 16.24
C LEU A 44 -16.31 0.20 16.23
N PRO A 45 -16.63 1.49 16.06
CA PRO A 45 -18.00 1.95 16.12
C PRO A 45 -18.82 1.39 14.96
N ASP A 46 -20.03 0.92 15.27
CA ASP A 46 -20.97 0.35 14.30
C ASP A 46 -21.73 1.46 13.56
N LEU A 47 -21.00 2.20 12.73
CA LEU A 47 -21.49 3.33 11.95
C LEU A 47 -21.45 3.01 10.45
N PRO A 48 -22.52 3.31 9.68
CA PRO A 48 -22.53 3.07 8.23
C PRO A 48 -21.35 3.71 7.48
N LEU A 49 -20.87 4.86 7.97
CA LEU A 49 -19.73 5.55 7.38
C LEU A 49 -18.42 4.75 7.53
N VAL A 50 -18.19 4.10 8.67
CA VAL A 50 -16.99 3.28 8.91
C VAL A 50 -16.98 2.09 7.97
N GLU A 51 -18.13 1.44 7.82
CA GLU A 51 -18.30 0.32 6.90
C GLU A 51 -18.09 0.74 5.43
N TYR A 52 -18.62 1.90 5.05
CA TYR A 52 -18.44 2.44 3.72
C TYR A 52 -16.95 2.78 3.44
N LEU A 53 -16.28 3.49 4.35
CA LEU A 53 -14.89 3.90 4.18
C LEU A 53 -13.95 2.69 4.13
N THR A 54 -14.14 1.69 4.99
CA THR A 54 -13.30 0.48 5.03
C THR A 54 -13.45 -0.40 3.79
N ARG A 55 -14.65 -0.50 3.22
CA ARG A 55 -14.88 -1.21 1.96
C ARG A 55 -14.40 -0.43 0.75
N SER A 56 -14.65 0.87 0.70
CA SER A 56 -14.21 1.71 -0.42
C SER A 56 -12.69 1.82 -0.47
N VAL A 57 -11.99 1.90 0.66
CA VAL A 57 -10.52 1.88 0.67
C VAL A 57 -9.98 0.51 0.23
N SER A 58 -10.64 -0.59 0.60
CA SER A 58 -10.28 -1.93 0.12
C SER A 58 -10.47 -2.07 -1.40
N ALA A 59 -11.54 -1.50 -1.94
CA ALA A 59 -11.77 -1.43 -3.39
C ALA A 59 -10.71 -0.57 -4.09
N LEU A 60 -10.33 0.57 -3.49
CA LEU A 60 -9.26 1.43 -4.01
C LEU A 60 -7.92 0.68 -4.06
N TYR A 61 -7.53 0.00 -2.97
CA TYR A 61 -6.33 -0.83 -2.96
C TYR A 61 -6.39 -1.94 -4.01
N THR A 62 -7.53 -2.57 -4.20
CA THR A 62 -7.70 -3.59 -5.25
C THR A 62 -7.40 -3.03 -6.64
N VAL A 63 -7.94 -1.84 -6.96
CA VAL A 63 -7.68 -1.15 -8.24
C VAL A 63 -6.21 -0.77 -8.37
N LEU A 64 -5.60 -0.24 -7.29
CA LEU A 64 -4.17 0.05 -7.27
C LEU A 64 -3.34 -1.22 -7.49
N GLY A 65 -3.70 -2.33 -6.88
CA GLY A 65 -3.05 -3.62 -7.05
C GLY A 65 -3.08 -4.10 -8.49
N ALA A 66 -4.25 -4.00 -9.15
CA ALA A 66 -4.39 -4.28 -10.57
C ALA A 66 -3.53 -3.34 -11.44
N ALA A 67 -3.45 -2.05 -11.10
CA ALA A 67 -2.61 -1.08 -11.79
C ALA A 67 -1.11 -1.41 -11.66
N TYR A 68 -0.64 -1.74 -10.44
CA TYR A 68 0.75 -2.15 -10.20
C TYR A 68 1.09 -3.45 -10.94
N TRP A 69 0.18 -4.42 -10.95
CA TRP A 69 0.34 -5.64 -11.72
C TRP A 69 0.43 -5.36 -13.22
N PHE A 70 -0.43 -4.49 -13.76
CA PHE A 70 -0.41 -4.09 -15.16
C PHE A 70 0.87 -3.35 -15.54
N MET A 71 1.34 -2.42 -14.70
CA MET A 71 2.62 -1.73 -14.90
C MET A 71 3.81 -2.69 -14.90
N SER A 72 3.71 -3.81 -14.17
CA SER A 72 4.76 -4.85 -14.16
C SER A 72 4.93 -5.55 -15.52
N CYS A 73 3.94 -5.47 -16.42
CA CYS A 73 4.02 -6.09 -17.75
C CYS A 73 4.97 -5.34 -18.70
N ASP A 74 5.15 -4.03 -18.51
CA ASP A 74 6.04 -3.21 -19.35
C ASP A 74 6.66 -2.04 -18.56
N VAL A 75 7.65 -2.36 -17.74
CA VAL A 75 8.28 -1.38 -16.85
C VAL A 75 8.98 -0.22 -17.57
N ARG A 76 9.50 -0.44 -18.79
CA ARG A 76 10.16 0.63 -19.56
C ARG A 76 9.15 1.67 -20.03
N ARG A 77 8.00 1.20 -20.53
CA ARG A 77 6.91 2.10 -20.93
C ARG A 77 6.34 2.90 -19.76
N TYR A 78 6.22 2.28 -18.59
CA TYR A 78 5.65 2.93 -17.39
C TYR A 78 6.68 3.62 -16.50
N LEU A 79 7.96 3.63 -16.87
CA LEU A 79 9.03 4.20 -16.06
C LEU A 79 8.80 5.69 -15.67
N PRO A 80 8.33 6.58 -16.57
CA PRO A 80 8.00 7.96 -16.19
C PRO A 80 6.90 8.04 -15.13
N LEU A 81 5.90 7.16 -15.21
CA LEU A 81 4.83 7.07 -14.21
C LEU A 81 5.40 6.56 -12.88
N LEU A 82 6.26 5.53 -12.89
CA LEU A 82 6.90 5.02 -11.69
C LEU A 82 7.78 6.08 -11.00
N ARG A 83 8.53 6.88 -11.77
CA ARG A 83 9.28 8.03 -11.25
C ARG A 83 8.36 9.05 -10.57
N PHE A 84 7.20 9.33 -11.16
CA PHE A 84 6.20 10.20 -10.56
C PHE A 84 5.59 9.61 -9.29
N THR A 85 5.40 8.28 -9.21
CA THR A 85 4.84 7.67 -8.01
C THR A 85 5.74 7.78 -6.78
N VAL A 86 7.07 7.88 -6.92
CA VAL A 86 7.98 7.96 -5.77
C VAL A 86 7.72 9.16 -4.86
N PRO A 87 7.69 10.43 -5.33
CA PRO A 87 7.34 11.55 -4.48
C PRO A 87 5.91 11.43 -3.92
N CYS A 88 4.97 10.83 -4.67
CA CYS A 88 3.62 10.57 -4.16
C CYS A 88 3.62 9.59 -2.98
N THR A 89 4.41 8.52 -3.02
CA THR A 89 4.50 7.56 -1.91
C THR A 89 5.20 8.17 -0.70
N VAL A 90 6.21 9.04 -0.89
CA VAL A 90 6.80 9.79 0.24
C VAL A 90 5.77 10.68 0.92
N VAL A 91 4.96 11.42 0.15
CA VAL A 91 3.88 12.25 0.71
C VAL A 91 2.84 11.39 1.42
N PHE A 92 2.47 10.25 0.84
CA PHE A 92 1.58 9.28 1.47
C PHE A 92 2.14 8.78 2.81
N ASP A 93 3.41 8.36 2.85
CA ASP A 93 4.05 7.85 4.07
C ASP A 93 4.04 8.88 5.20
N VAL A 94 4.41 10.12 4.90
CA VAL A 94 4.38 11.22 5.88
C VAL A 94 2.96 11.47 6.36
N THR A 95 1.98 11.43 5.46
CA THR A 95 0.57 11.65 5.79
C THR A 95 0.03 10.56 6.71
N VAL A 96 0.32 9.29 6.41
CA VAL A 96 -0.12 8.14 7.21
C VAL A 96 0.51 8.20 8.60
N ILE A 97 1.82 8.40 8.70
CA ILE A 97 2.50 8.51 10.00
C ILE A 97 1.94 9.68 10.82
N ALA A 98 1.68 10.83 10.19
CA ALA A 98 1.07 11.97 10.87
C ALA A 98 -0.35 11.68 11.37
N LEU A 99 -1.16 10.97 10.57
CA LEU A 99 -2.50 10.53 10.96
C LEU A 99 -2.46 9.55 12.13
N ASP A 100 -1.52 8.60 12.11
CA ASP A 100 -1.35 7.60 13.18
C ASP A 100 -0.92 8.21 14.52
N LEU A 101 -0.17 9.31 14.48
CA LEU A 101 0.19 10.06 15.67
C LEU A 101 -0.95 10.96 16.16
N TRP A 102 -1.79 11.45 15.24
CA TRP A 102 -2.91 12.34 15.57
C TRP A 102 -4.16 11.58 16.04
N ILE A 103 -4.50 10.49 15.36
CA ILE A 103 -5.50 9.50 15.74
C ILE A 103 -4.71 8.51 16.59
N PRO A 104 -4.76 8.57 17.93
CA PRO A 104 -3.77 7.95 18.83
C PRO A 104 -3.74 6.41 18.73
N MET A 105 -3.18 5.90 17.64
CA MET A 105 -3.01 4.48 17.35
C MET A 105 -1.93 3.92 18.28
N PRO A 106 -1.95 2.61 18.56
CA PRO A 106 -0.92 2.00 19.39
C PRO A 106 0.48 2.26 18.82
N LEU A 107 1.43 2.72 19.64
CA LEU A 107 2.78 3.08 19.16
C LEU A 107 3.50 1.94 18.43
N ALA A 108 3.25 0.69 18.84
CA ALA A 108 3.79 -0.49 18.17
C ALA A 108 3.22 -0.66 16.74
N TRP A 109 1.95 -0.30 16.54
CA TRP A 109 1.31 -0.27 15.22
C TRP A 109 1.96 0.79 14.35
N THR A 110 2.01 2.04 14.83
CA THR A 110 2.58 3.17 14.07
C THR A 110 4.04 2.96 13.72
N ALA A 111 4.85 2.42 14.63
CA ALA A 111 6.24 2.09 14.33
C ALA A 111 6.35 0.99 13.25
N GLY A 112 5.52 -0.04 13.34
CA GLY A 112 5.49 -1.13 12.37
C GLY A 112 5.02 -0.68 10.99
N GLU A 113 3.91 0.06 10.92
CA GLU A 113 3.36 0.59 9.69
C GLU A 113 4.32 1.60 9.05
N GLY A 114 4.78 2.59 9.82
CA GLY A 114 5.72 3.61 9.37
C GLY A 114 7.03 3.02 8.83
N ALA A 115 7.63 2.07 9.54
CA ALA A 115 8.84 1.39 9.06
C ALA A 115 8.60 0.62 7.76
N SER A 116 7.44 -0.04 7.65
CA SER A 116 7.10 -0.86 6.48
C SER A 116 6.89 -0.02 5.23
N ILE A 117 6.10 1.06 5.32
CA ILE A 117 5.80 1.94 4.18
C ILE A 117 7.05 2.71 3.71
N LEU A 118 7.86 3.21 4.65
CA LEU A 118 9.11 3.91 4.33
C LEU A 118 10.13 2.97 3.66
N ALA A 119 10.26 1.73 4.15
CA ALA A 119 11.11 0.72 3.54
C ALA A 119 10.64 0.38 2.11
N TRP A 120 9.32 0.30 1.91
CA TRP A 120 8.73 0.05 0.59
C TRP A 120 9.01 1.20 -0.40
N THR A 121 8.81 2.44 0.04
CA THR A 121 9.10 3.65 -0.76
C THR A 121 10.59 3.76 -1.10
N ALA A 122 11.48 3.48 -0.14
CA ALA A 122 12.92 3.47 -0.37
C ALA A 122 13.33 2.40 -1.41
N ALA A 123 12.73 1.21 -1.34
CA ALA A 123 12.96 0.14 -2.31
C ALA A 123 12.48 0.53 -3.72
N LEU A 124 11.28 1.11 -3.84
CA LEU A 124 10.75 1.59 -5.12
C LEU A 124 11.68 2.66 -5.73
N TRP A 125 12.03 3.68 -4.96
CA TRP A 125 12.94 4.74 -5.40
C TRP A 125 14.28 4.21 -5.88
N TRP A 126 14.88 3.29 -5.13
CA TRP A 126 16.15 2.68 -5.47
C TRP A 126 16.08 1.84 -6.76
N LEU A 127 15.02 1.05 -6.93
CA LEU A 127 14.81 0.23 -8.13
C LEU A 127 14.57 1.09 -9.37
N VAL A 128 13.73 2.12 -9.27
CA VAL A 128 13.47 3.07 -10.36
C VAL A 128 14.76 3.76 -10.80
N ARG A 129 15.55 4.27 -9.85
CA ARG A 129 16.84 4.92 -10.15
C ARG A 129 17.85 4.01 -10.83
N ARG A 130 17.84 2.72 -10.52
CA ARG A 130 18.74 1.76 -11.17
C ARG A 130 18.36 1.55 -12.63
N VAL A 131 17.09 1.28 -12.89
CA VAL A 131 16.59 1.09 -14.27
C VAL A 131 16.82 2.33 -15.12
N ASP A 132 16.70 3.52 -14.53
CA ASP A 132 17.00 4.80 -15.21
C ASP A 132 18.45 4.95 -15.66
N ALA A 133 19.39 4.35 -14.92
CA ALA A 133 20.83 4.47 -15.14
C ALA A 133 21.41 3.39 -16.08
N SER A 134 20.58 2.44 -16.54
CA SER A 134 20.95 1.33 -17.43
C SER A 134 20.57 1.58 -18.89
#